data_AF-A0A424RU56-F1
#
_entry.id   AF-A0A424RU56-F1
#
_cell.length_a   1.000
_cell.length_b   1.000
_cell.length_c   1.000
_cell.angle_alpha   90.00
_cell.angle_beta   90.00
_cell.angle_gamma   90.00
#
_symmetry.space_group_name_H-M   'P 1'
#
loop_
_entity.id
_entity.type
_entity.pdbx_description
1 polymer ?
#
loop_
_entity_poly.entity_id
_entity_poly.type
_entity_poly.pdbx_seq_one_letter_code
_entity_poly.pdbx_strand_id
1 'polypeptide(L)'
;MKKIIYDLGANEGKSIGYYLLKADLVIAVEANSELCSYIKKKYNNEILNNRLIVENSIVTNKASSFESFYISKIRSYFSTYVSEEKRKKQYWNGKLVDKSDWEEKLVKSINIIELFQKYGKPHYVKIDLEHFDQIILNEILNNDEFKPKFISSECQDIEVYNLFIKSKDYTFFKYVLGASVIQDYNDLKFIDLKNEEQNFSFTEHSSGPYGDDVNGEWLNRTDFHKEFLGLMSKKLAPGWIDIHSKLLD
;
A
#
# COMPACT_ATOMS: atom_id res chain seq x y z
N MET A 1 -6.17 -10.30 20.06
CA MET A 1 -5.76 -10.81 18.73
C MET A 1 -4.52 -10.05 18.29
N LYS A 2 -3.55 -10.73 17.66
CA LYS A 2 -2.32 -10.13 17.15
C LYS A 2 -2.66 -9.09 16.07
N LYS A 3 -2.16 -7.85 16.18
CA LYS A 3 -2.27 -6.82 15.15
C LYS A 3 -1.19 -7.03 14.09
N ILE A 4 -1.61 -7.42 12.89
CA ILE A 4 -0.71 -7.64 11.75
C ILE A 4 -0.94 -6.56 10.70
N ILE A 5 0.12 -5.87 10.30
CA ILE A 5 0.09 -4.91 9.19
C ILE A 5 0.73 -5.56 7.98
N TYR A 6 0.07 -5.46 6.83
CA TYR A 6 0.61 -5.84 5.53
C TYR A 6 0.91 -4.58 4.72
N ASP A 7 2.16 -4.43 4.31
CA ASP A 7 2.66 -3.36 3.45
C ASP A 7 2.99 -3.97 2.09
N LEU A 8 2.02 -3.91 1.17
CA LEU A 8 2.11 -4.54 -0.15
C LEU A 8 2.68 -3.52 -1.15
N GLY A 9 3.90 -3.76 -1.63
CA GLY A 9 4.67 -2.78 -2.39
C GLY A 9 5.54 -1.89 -1.50
N ALA A 10 6.20 -2.50 -0.51
CA ALA A 10 6.92 -1.76 0.54
C ALA A 10 8.06 -0.86 0.02
N ASN A 11 8.57 -1.10 -1.20
CA ASN A 11 9.62 -0.32 -1.84
C ASN A 11 10.85 -0.17 -0.93
N GLU A 12 11.26 1.05 -0.57
CA GLU A 12 12.38 1.31 0.34
C GLU A 12 12.04 1.10 1.83
N GLY A 13 10.80 0.69 2.15
CA GLY A 13 10.34 0.42 3.51
C GLY A 13 10.23 1.69 4.37
N LYS A 14 9.87 2.82 3.76
CA LYS A 14 9.81 4.13 4.46
C LYS A 14 8.72 4.18 5.55
N SER A 15 7.61 3.48 5.35
CA SER A 15 6.49 3.44 6.30
C SER A 15 6.67 2.38 7.40
N ILE A 16 7.58 1.40 7.22
CA ILE A 16 7.77 0.25 8.13
C ILE A 16 8.07 0.68 9.57
N GLY A 17 8.88 1.73 9.75
CA GLY A 17 9.22 2.24 11.09
C GLY A 17 7.99 2.66 11.89
N TYR A 18 7.05 3.36 11.26
CA TYR A 18 5.78 3.73 11.87
C TYR A 18 4.89 2.50 12.10
N TYR A 19 4.78 1.59 11.13
CA TYR A 19 3.98 0.37 11.28
C TYR A 19 4.46 -0.52 12.43
N LEU A 20 5.77 -0.61 12.66
CA LEU A 20 6.37 -1.33 13.80
C LEU A 20 6.01 -0.70 15.15
N LEU A 21 5.62 0.57 15.21
CA LEU A 21 5.13 1.19 16.45
C LEU A 21 3.65 0.83 16.70
N LYS A 22 2.89 0.45 15.66
CA LYS A 22 1.43 0.20 15.73
C LYS A 22 1.03 -1.28 15.74
N ALA A 23 1.95 -2.19 15.42
CA ALA A 23 1.64 -3.60 15.17
C ALA A 23 2.53 -4.59 15.91
N ASP A 24 1.98 -5.77 16.21
CA ASP A 24 2.75 -6.89 16.75
C ASP A 24 3.68 -7.49 15.69
N LEU A 25 3.24 -7.48 14.42
CA LEU A 25 3.99 -7.97 13.27
C LEU A 25 3.69 -7.13 12.03
N VAL A 26 4.74 -6.79 11.29
CA VAL A 26 4.65 -6.19 9.95
C VAL A 26 5.09 -7.22 8.92
N ILE A 27 4.30 -7.39 7.86
CA ILE A 27 4.64 -8.17 6.67
C ILE A 27 4.87 -7.18 5.54
N ALA A 28 6.13 -6.91 5.22
CA ALA A 28 6.52 -6.10 4.08
C ALA A 28 6.69 -7.02 2.85
N VAL A 29 5.91 -6.78 1.80
CA VAL A 29 6.00 -7.54 0.55
C VAL A 29 6.56 -6.64 -0.53
N GLU A 30 7.65 -7.08 -1.16
CA GLU A 30 8.35 -6.32 -2.19
C GLU A 30 8.91 -7.28 -3.25
N ALA A 31 8.74 -6.97 -4.54
CA ALA A 31 9.18 -7.83 -5.63
C ALA A 31 10.66 -7.64 -6.00
N ASN A 32 11.20 -6.43 -5.86
CA ASN A 32 12.60 -6.11 -6.10
C ASN A 32 13.50 -6.62 -4.96
N SER A 33 14.28 -7.65 -5.26
CA SER A 33 15.20 -8.29 -4.31
C SER A 33 16.24 -7.35 -3.68
N GLU A 34 16.65 -6.30 -4.41
CA GLU A 34 17.61 -5.31 -3.90
C GLU A 34 16.98 -4.46 -2.80
N LEU A 35 15.73 -4.03 -3.00
CA LEU A 35 14.95 -3.30 -2.00
C LEU A 35 14.63 -4.19 -0.79
N CYS A 36 14.29 -5.46 -1.02
CA CYS A 36 14.14 -6.42 0.08
C CYS A 36 15.44 -6.55 0.90
N SER A 37 16.59 -6.61 0.23
CA SER A 37 17.90 -6.70 0.90
C SER A 37 18.21 -5.44 1.69
N TYR A 38 17.85 -4.27 1.14
CA TYR A 38 17.95 -2.99 1.83
C TYR A 38 17.09 -2.95 3.09
N ILE A 39 15.80 -3.32 3.01
CA ILE A 39 14.89 -3.39 4.16
C ILE A 39 15.44 -4.35 5.22
N LYS A 40 15.87 -5.56 4.81
CA LYS A 40 16.42 -6.58 5.73
C LYS A 40 17.64 -6.07 6.48
N LYS A 41 18.53 -5.35 5.79
CA LYS A 41 19.71 -4.74 6.42
C LYS A 41 19.32 -3.64 7.41
N LYS A 42 18.37 -2.78 7.04
CA LYS A 42 17.91 -1.64 7.86
C LYS A 42 17.19 -2.09 9.13
N TYR A 43 16.33 -3.11 9.02
CA TYR A 43 15.45 -3.59 10.10
C TYR A 43 15.85 -4.98 10.62
N ASN A 44 17.16 -5.27 10.64
CA ASN A 44 17.67 -6.57 11.04
C ASN A 44 17.25 -6.96 12.47
N ASN A 45 17.22 -5.99 13.38
CA ASN A 45 16.83 -6.24 14.77
C ASN A 45 15.36 -6.65 14.89
N GLU A 46 14.48 -6.01 14.14
CA GLU A 46 13.04 -6.30 14.15
C GLU A 46 12.73 -7.64 13.49
N ILE A 47 13.50 -8.03 12.48
CA ILE A 47 13.44 -9.37 11.88
C ILE A 47 13.88 -10.43 12.89
N LEU A 48 15.04 -10.25 13.54
CA LEU A 48 15.54 -11.19 14.56
C LEU A 48 14.57 -11.33 15.75
N ASN A 49 13.83 -10.26 16.06
CA ASN A 49 12.81 -10.25 17.11
C ASN A 49 11.40 -10.69 16.61
N ASN A 50 11.28 -11.23 15.40
CA ASN A 50 10.01 -11.70 14.79
C ASN A 50 8.91 -10.62 14.71
N ARG A 51 9.30 -9.34 14.61
CA ARG A 51 8.40 -8.19 14.46
C ARG A 51 8.24 -7.72 13.02
N LEU A 52 9.17 -8.09 12.14
CA LEU A 52 9.12 -7.82 10.70
C LEU A 52 9.41 -9.09 9.90
N ILE A 53 8.61 -9.33 8.87
CA ILE A 53 8.90 -10.30 7.82
C ILE A 53 8.99 -9.53 6.50
N VAL A 54 10.03 -9.84 5.71
CA VAL A 54 10.22 -9.29 4.37
C VAL A 54 10.04 -10.42 3.36
N GLU A 55 8.86 -10.49 2.74
CA GLU A 55 8.55 -11.46 1.68
C GLU A 55 8.99 -10.87 0.33
N ASN A 56 10.02 -11.45 -0.28
CA ASN A 56 10.44 -11.06 -1.61
C ASN A 56 9.56 -11.76 -2.66
N SER A 57 8.43 -11.16 -3.01
CA SER A 57 7.45 -11.73 -3.94
C SER A 57 6.58 -10.65 -4.58
N ILE A 58 6.05 -10.97 -5.76
CA ILE A 58 4.95 -10.23 -6.37
C ILE A 58 3.64 -10.66 -5.69
N VAL A 59 2.79 -9.72 -5.29
CA VAL A 59 1.45 -10.04 -4.79
C VAL A 59 0.51 -10.26 -5.98
N THR A 60 -0.22 -11.37 -6.00
CA THR A 60 -1.18 -11.70 -7.07
C THR A 60 -2.50 -12.22 -6.53
N ASN A 61 -3.51 -12.33 -7.39
CA ASN A 61 -4.77 -13.03 -7.12
C ASN A 61 -4.83 -14.42 -7.80
N LYS A 62 -3.69 -14.93 -8.28
CA LYS A 62 -3.57 -16.24 -8.93
C LYS A 62 -2.83 -17.20 -7.99
N ALA A 63 -2.76 -18.48 -8.36
CA ALA A 63 -1.96 -19.45 -7.63
C ALA A 63 -0.48 -19.02 -7.59
N SER A 64 0.16 -19.19 -6.44
CA SER A 64 1.57 -18.82 -6.24
C SER A 64 2.49 -19.57 -7.22
N SER A 65 3.38 -18.83 -7.88
CA SER A 65 4.19 -19.30 -9.01
C SER A 65 5.48 -18.46 -9.14
N PHE A 66 5.99 -18.35 -10.37
CA PHE A 66 6.96 -17.35 -10.78
C PHE A 66 6.36 -16.52 -11.91
N GLU A 67 6.51 -15.20 -11.83
CA GLU A 67 5.90 -14.24 -12.73
C GLU A 67 6.92 -13.17 -13.14
N SER A 68 6.74 -12.56 -14.31
CA SER A 68 7.58 -11.46 -14.78
C SER A 68 7.27 -10.18 -14.02
N PHE A 69 8.27 -9.61 -13.37
CA PHE A 69 8.23 -8.27 -12.76
C PHE A 69 9.10 -7.31 -13.57
N TYR A 70 8.63 -6.08 -13.74
CA TYR A 70 9.32 -5.05 -14.51
C TYR A 70 9.89 -4.00 -13.55
N ILE A 71 11.19 -4.06 -13.32
CA ILE A 71 11.92 -3.11 -12.49
C ILE A 71 12.24 -1.87 -13.31
N SER A 72 11.85 -0.69 -12.83
CA SER A 72 12.19 0.56 -13.50
C SER A 72 13.64 0.95 -13.20
N LYS A 73 14.38 1.36 -14.24
CA LYS A 73 15.74 1.92 -14.13
C LYS A 73 15.73 3.42 -13.80
N ILE A 74 14.56 4.06 -13.80
CA ILE A 74 14.41 5.49 -13.55
C ILE A 74 14.16 5.75 -12.06
N ARG A 75 13.10 5.12 -11.51
CA ARG A 75 12.65 5.27 -10.13
C ARG A 75 12.09 3.96 -9.62
N SER A 76 12.46 3.54 -8.41
CA SER A 76 12.03 2.26 -7.86
C SER A 76 10.50 2.15 -7.78
N TYR A 77 9.82 3.23 -7.38
CA TYR A 77 8.37 3.35 -7.31
C TYR A 77 7.66 3.38 -8.68
N PHE A 78 8.34 3.15 -9.80
CA PHE A 78 7.65 2.86 -11.06
C PHE A 78 7.62 1.35 -11.37
N SER A 79 8.34 0.54 -10.59
CA SER A 79 8.42 -0.91 -10.82
C SER A 79 7.06 -1.57 -10.65
N THR A 80 6.68 -2.46 -11.56
CA THR A 80 5.31 -3.00 -11.60
C THR A 80 5.26 -4.43 -12.14
N TYR A 81 4.22 -5.17 -11.74
CA TYR A 81 3.84 -6.46 -12.33
C TYR A 81 3.07 -6.30 -13.65
N VAL A 82 2.52 -5.12 -13.94
CA VAL A 82 1.73 -4.90 -15.16
C VAL A 82 2.62 -5.00 -16.39
N SER A 83 2.22 -5.85 -17.35
CA SER A 83 2.98 -6.07 -18.59
C SER A 83 3.03 -4.85 -19.49
N GLU A 84 4.05 -4.77 -20.35
CA GLU A 84 4.28 -3.63 -21.25
C GLU A 84 3.04 -3.25 -22.07
N GLU A 85 2.33 -4.24 -22.59
CA GLU A 85 1.13 -4.05 -23.41
C GLU A 85 -0.05 -3.43 -22.64
N LYS A 86 -0.08 -3.58 -21.32
CA LYS A 86 -1.17 -3.14 -20.44
C LYS A 86 -0.82 -1.89 -19.63
N ARG A 87 0.46 -1.56 -19.50
CA ARG A 87 0.91 -0.37 -18.75
C ARG A 87 0.39 0.90 -19.43
N LYS A 88 -0.09 1.83 -18.61
CA LYS A 88 -0.40 3.19 -19.08
C LYS A 88 0.90 3.89 -19.49
N LYS A 89 0.81 4.83 -20.43
CA LYS A 89 1.95 5.67 -20.80
C LYS A 89 2.38 6.50 -19.60
N GLN A 90 3.65 6.37 -19.24
CA GLN A 90 4.27 7.16 -18.18
C GLN A 90 5.27 8.14 -18.79
N TYR A 91 5.40 9.31 -18.17
CA TYR A 91 6.35 10.34 -18.57
C TYR A 91 7.23 10.71 -17.39
N TRP A 92 8.52 10.85 -17.64
CA TRP A 92 9.49 11.30 -16.66
C TRP A 92 10.34 12.42 -17.25
N ASN A 93 10.42 13.56 -16.55
CA ASN A 93 11.11 14.76 -17.02
C ASN A 93 10.76 15.15 -18.48
N GLY A 94 9.48 15.00 -18.86
CA GLY A 94 8.98 15.31 -20.19
C GLY A 94 9.30 14.27 -21.27
N LYS A 95 10.01 13.19 -20.96
CA LYS A 95 10.28 12.08 -21.88
C LYS A 95 9.30 10.94 -21.63
N LEU A 96 8.81 10.30 -22.69
CA LEU A 96 8.07 9.04 -22.59
C LEU A 96 9.00 7.96 -22.02
N VAL A 97 8.54 7.28 -20.98
CA VAL A 97 9.20 6.08 -20.44
C VAL A 97 8.95 4.93 -21.41
N ASP A 98 10.02 4.32 -21.90
CA ASP A 98 9.97 3.28 -22.94
C ASP A 98 10.55 1.95 -22.44
N LYS A 99 10.51 0.91 -23.29
CA LYS A 99 10.97 -0.45 -22.94
C LYS A 99 12.41 -0.49 -22.41
N SER A 100 13.30 0.37 -22.89
CA SER A 100 14.70 0.38 -22.48
C SER A 100 14.91 0.82 -21.03
N ASP A 101 13.92 1.54 -20.48
CA ASP A 101 13.89 2.03 -19.10
C ASP A 101 13.50 0.95 -18.07
N TRP A 102 13.30 -0.30 -18.51
CA TRP A 102 12.89 -1.42 -17.66
C TRP A 102 13.89 -2.57 -17.70
N GLU A 103 13.93 -3.34 -16.62
CA GLU A 103 14.54 -4.65 -16.54
C GLU A 103 13.45 -5.66 -16.15
N GLU A 104 13.25 -6.69 -16.97
CA GLU A 104 12.33 -7.78 -16.65
C GLU A 104 13.06 -8.85 -15.84
N LYS A 105 12.51 -9.21 -14.67
CA LYS A 105 13.00 -10.30 -13.82
C LYS A 105 11.89 -11.29 -13.54
N LEU A 106 12.23 -12.57 -13.55
CA LEU A 106 11.34 -13.62 -13.06
C LEU A 106 11.41 -13.64 -11.52
N VAL A 107 10.29 -13.34 -10.86
CA VAL A 107 10.21 -13.24 -9.40
C VAL A 107 9.12 -14.19 -8.90
N LYS A 108 9.31 -14.77 -7.71
CA LYS A 108 8.27 -15.55 -7.04
C LYS A 108 7.01 -14.69 -6.88
N SER A 109 5.84 -15.26 -7.13
CA SER A 109 4.56 -14.64 -6.81
C SER A 109 3.93 -15.32 -5.60
N ILE A 110 3.10 -14.58 -4.87
CA ILE A 110 2.29 -15.10 -3.78
C ILE A 110 0.83 -14.64 -3.96
N ASN A 111 -0.10 -15.59 -3.84
CA ASN A 111 -1.52 -15.25 -3.76
C ASN A 111 -1.80 -14.46 -2.48
N ILE A 112 -2.60 -13.39 -2.56
CA ILE A 112 -2.91 -12.55 -1.40
C ILE A 112 -3.64 -13.32 -0.28
N ILE A 113 -4.52 -14.27 -0.60
CA ILE A 113 -5.21 -15.08 0.40
C ILE A 113 -4.27 -16.11 1.01
N GLU A 114 -3.41 -16.75 0.22
CA GLU A 114 -2.36 -17.64 0.75
C GLU A 114 -1.38 -16.89 1.67
N LEU A 115 -1.06 -15.64 1.35
CA LEU A 115 -0.24 -14.77 2.20
C LEU A 115 -0.90 -14.56 3.57
N PHE A 116 -2.20 -14.28 3.60
CA PHE A 116 -2.95 -14.11 4.85
C PHE A 116 -3.10 -15.43 5.62
N GLN A 117 -3.31 -16.55 4.94
CA GLN A 117 -3.33 -17.88 5.57
C GLN A 117 -1.99 -18.21 6.21
N LYS A 118 -0.88 -17.84 5.56
CA LYS A 118 0.49 -18.09 6.03
C LYS A 118 0.83 -17.30 7.29
N TYR A 119 0.46 -16.02 7.35
CA TYR A 119 0.93 -15.10 8.40
C TYR A 119 -0.13 -14.67 9.40
N GLY A 120 -1.41 -14.79 9.05
CA GLY A 120 -2.56 -14.50 9.90
C GLY A 120 -3.43 -13.36 9.40
N LYS A 121 -4.63 -13.24 9.98
CA LYS A 121 -5.62 -12.23 9.58
C LYS A 121 -5.08 -10.80 9.72
N PRO A 122 -5.24 -9.95 8.69
CA PRO A 122 -4.73 -8.59 8.73
C PRO A 122 -5.53 -7.69 9.69
N HIS A 123 -4.81 -6.80 10.38
CA HIS A 123 -5.40 -5.64 11.06
C HIS A 123 -5.48 -4.45 10.10
N TYR A 124 -4.42 -4.21 9.34
CA TYR A 124 -4.35 -3.20 8.28
C TYR A 124 -3.63 -3.75 7.05
N VAL A 125 -4.11 -3.37 5.87
CA VAL A 125 -3.46 -3.66 4.58
C VAL A 125 -3.28 -2.34 3.83
N LYS A 126 -2.02 -2.01 3.50
CA LYS A 126 -1.67 -1.00 2.49
C LYS A 126 -1.43 -1.71 1.17
N ILE A 127 -2.07 -1.22 0.10
CA ILE A 127 -1.88 -1.68 -1.27
C ILE A 127 -1.24 -0.54 -2.07
N ASP A 128 -0.07 -0.81 -2.65
CA ASP A 128 0.71 0.11 -3.47
C ASP A 128 1.46 -0.67 -4.56
N LEU A 129 0.74 -1.11 -5.58
CA LEU A 129 1.24 -2.12 -6.54
C LEU A 129 1.35 -1.60 -7.97
N GLU A 130 1.41 -0.29 -8.13
CA GLU A 130 1.66 0.42 -9.39
C GLU A 130 0.79 -0.11 -10.54
N HIS A 131 -0.51 0.19 -10.48
CA HIS A 131 -1.58 -0.21 -11.42
C HIS A 131 -2.11 -1.65 -11.29
N PHE A 132 -1.65 -2.41 -10.29
CA PHE A 132 -2.20 -3.74 -9.97
C PHE A 132 -3.13 -3.73 -8.75
N ASP A 133 -3.31 -2.56 -8.14
CA ASP A 133 -4.02 -2.27 -6.90
C ASP A 133 -5.47 -2.75 -6.90
N GLN A 134 -6.23 -2.41 -7.95
CA GLN A 134 -7.64 -2.76 -8.10
C GLN A 134 -7.88 -4.27 -8.12
N ILE A 135 -6.93 -5.06 -8.63
CA ILE A 135 -7.06 -6.52 -8.70
C ILE A 135 -6.93 -7.12 -7.31
N ILE A 136 -5.93 -6.68 -6.54
CA ILE A 136 -5.69 -7.15 -5.17
C ILE A 136 -6.75 -6.61 -4.23
N LEU A 137 -7.13 -5.33 -4.35
CA LEU A 137 -8.21 -4.73 -3.57
C LEU A 137 -9.52 -5.50 -3.77
N ASN A 138 -9.89 -5.82 -5.01
CA ASN A 138 -11.09 -6.58 -5.29
C ASN A 138 -11.05 -7.98 -4.65
N GLU A 139 -9.91 -8.67 -4.68
CA GLU A 139 -9.73 -9.98 -4.04
C GLU A 139 -9.97 -9.89 -2.52
N ILE A 140 -9.38 -8.88 -1.86
CA ILE A 140 -9.52 -8.68 -0.41
C ILE A 140 -10.96 -8.31 -0.04
N LEU A 141 -11.58 -7.38 -0.76
CA LEU A 141 -12.93 -6.92 -0.46
C LEU A 141 -14.00 -8.00 -0.60
N ASN A 142 -13.78 -8.99 -1.50
CA ASN A 142 -14.71 -10.11 -1.71
C ASN A 142 -14.37 -11.34 -0.83
N ASN A 143 -13.40 -11.25 0.07
CA ASN A 143 -13.04 -12.34 0.97
C ASN A 143 -13.52 -12.05 2.41
N ASP A 144 -14.58 -12.73 2.85
CA ASP A 144 -15.18 -12.51 4.19
C ASP A 144 -14.28 -12.94 5.36
N GLU A 145 -13.41 -13.93 5.15
CA GLU A 145 -12.56 -14.50 6.19
C GLU A 145 -11.46 -13.51 6.62
N PHE A 146 -10.82 -12.86 5.65
CA PHE A 146 -9.60 -12.08 5.84
C PHE A 146 -9.79 -10.55 5.71
N LYS A 147 -11.02 -10.02 5.78
CA LYS A 147 -11.23 -8.56 5.77
C LYS A 147 -10.45 -7.87 6.90
N PRO A 148 -9.55 -6.92 6.59
CA PRO A 148 -8.83 -6.15 7.60
C PRO A 148 -9.70 -5.09 8.27
N LYS A 149 -9.37 -4.72 9.51
CA LYS A 149 -10.06 -3.61 10.19
C LYS A 149 -9.90 -2.29 9.42
N PHE A 150 -8.70 -2.04 8.90
CA PHE A 150 -8.40 -0.90 8.05
C PHE A 150 -7.81 -1.36 6.73
N ILE A 151 -8.05 -0.63 5.65
CA ILE A 151 -7.44 -0.89 4.36
C ILE A 151 -7.16 0.43 3.66
N SER A 152 -6.06 0.51 2.92
CA SER A 152 -5.87 1.59 1.96
C SER A 152 -5.26 1.06 0.67
N SER A 153 -5.55 1.75 -0.42
CA SER A 153 -5.04 1.43 -1.74
C SER A 153 -4.71 2.70 -2.47
N GLU A 154 -3.57 2.73 -3.15
CA GLU A 154 -3.26 3.82 -4.07
C GLU A 154 -4.27 3.82 -5.22
N CYS A 155 -4.84 4.98 -5.54
CA CYS A 155 -5.89 5.14 -6.53
C CYS A 155 -5.32 5.76 -7.81
N GLN A 156 -4.32 5.11 -8.41
CA GLN A 156 -3.80 5.44 -9.75
C GLN A 156 -4.82 5.12 -10.87
N ASP A 157 -5.74 4.20 -10.57
CA ASP A 157 -6.81 3.73 -11.44
C ASP A 157 -8.18 4.04 -10.81
N ILE A 158 -9.13 4.55 -11.60
CA ILE A 158 -10.47 4.94 -11.11
C ILE A 158 -11.25 3.72 -10.59
N GLU A 159 -10.85 2.53 -11.01
CA GLU A 159 -11.35 1.24 -10.56
C GLU A 159 -11.17 1.05 -9.05
N VAL A 160 -10.07 1.54 -8.46
CA VAL A 160 -9.84 1.50 -7.00
C VAL A 160 -10.94 2.27 -6.26
N TYR A 161 -11.20 3.50 -6.70
CA TYR A 161 -12.30 4.30 -6.18
C TYR A 161 -13.66 3.60 -6.33
N ASN A 162 -13.94 3.05 -7.51
CA ASN A 162 -15.19 2.35 -7.79
C ASN A 162 -15.40 1.12 -6.89
N LEU A 163 -14.34 0.38 -6.57
CA LEU A 163 -14.40 -0.76 -5.65
C LEU A 163 -14.75 -0.32 -4.24
N PHE A 164 -14.08 0.70 -3.71
CA PHE A 164 -14.39 1.27 -2.40
C PHE A 164 -15.83 1.79 -2.31
N ILE A 165 -16.27 2.55 -3.30
CA ILE A 165 -17.62 3.13 -3.32
C ILE A 165 -18.72 2.06 -3.53
N LYS A 166 -18.40 0.86 -4.00
CA LYS A 166 -19.36 -0.24 -4.11
C LYS A 166 -19.30 -1.22 -2.94
N SER A 167 -18.26 -1.17 -2.11
CA SER A 167 -18.09 -2.07 -0.98
C SER A 167 -19.23 -1.93 0.03
N LYS A 168 -19.78 -3.06 0.50
CA LYS A 168 -20.87 -3.08 1.48
C LYS A 168 -20.36 -2.91 2.91
N ASP A 169 -19.16 -3.41 3.20
CA ASP A 169 -18.62 -3.47 4.56
C ASP A 169 -17.69 -2.29 4.87
N TYR A 170 -17.13 -1.67 3.83
CA TYR A 170 -16.27 -0.50 3.90
C TYR A 170 -17.06 0.72 3.44
N THR A 171 -17.59 1.48 4.40
CA THR A 171 -18.59 2.54 4.14
C THR A 171 -18.15 3.93 4.60
N PHE A 172 -17.00 4.00 5.28
CA PHE A 172 -16.36 5.22 5.74
C PHE A 172 -14.98 5.38 5.14
N PHE A 173 -14.63 6.60 4.76
CA PHE A 173 -13.45 6.86 3.96
C PHE A 173 -12.65 8.05 4.49
N LYS A 174 -11.34 7.97 4.30
CA LYS A 174 -10.39 9.08 4.34
C LYS A 174 -9.52 9.00 3.09
N TYR A 175 -8.71 10.02 2.85
CA TYR A 175 -7.68 9.95 1.80
C TYR A 175 -6.39 10.61 2.25
N VAL A 176 -5.29 10.20 1.64
CA VAL A 176 -3.97 10.80 1.80
C VAL A 176 -3.45 11.18 0.43
N LEU A 177 -3.05 12.44 0.25
CA LEU A 177 -2.38 12.87 -0.98
C LEU A 177 -0.89 12.57 -0.81
N GLY A 178 -0.33 11.72 -1.68
CA GLY A 178 1.07 11.29 -1.55
C GLY A 178 2.06 12.45 -1.62
N ALA A 179 1.75 13.47 -2.44
CA ALA A 179 2.56 14.67 -2.59
C ALA A 179 2.63 15.56 -1.34
N SER A 180 1.68 15.44 -0.39
CA SER A 180 1.63 16.25 0.83
C SER A 180 2.04 15.49 2.09
N VAL A 181 2.37 14.19 2.00
CA VAL A 181 2.65 13.35 3.18
C VAL A 181 3.72 13.95 4.09
N ILE A 182 4.82 14.45 3.53
CA ILE A 182 5.92 15.03 4.31
C ILE A 182 5.52 16.33 5.02
N GLN A 183 4.59 17.11 4.47
CA GLN A 183 4.10 18.35 5.09
C GLN A 183 2.99 18.07 6.10
N ASP A 184 2.01 17.24 5.73
CA ASP A 184 0.81 16.98 6.52
C ASP A 184 1.07 16.09 7.74
N TYR A 185 2.13 15.27 7.68
CA TYR A 185 2.50 14.30 8.72
C TYR A 185 3.95 14.47 9.19
N ASN A 186 4.44 15.71 9.21
CA ASN A 186 5.65 16.04 9.94
C ASN A 186 5.36 16.10 11.44
N ASP A 187 6.17 15.42 12.26
CA ASP A 187 6.00 15.33 13.72
C ASP A 187 4.59 14.88 14.12
N LEU A 188 4.04 13.90 13.39
CA LEU A 188 2.74 13.31 13.70
C LEU A 188 2.79 12.68 15.09
N LYS A 189 1.90 13.16 15.97
CA LYS A 189 1.65 12.56 17.27
C LYS A 189 0.62 11.45 17.17
N PHE A 190 0.91 10.29 17.76
CA PHE A 190 -0.03 9.17 17.78
C PHE A 190 0.20 8.29 19.01
N ILE A 191 -0.76 7.41 19.27
CA ILE A 191 -0.65 6.39 20.33
C ILE A 191 -0.18 5.08 19.71
N ASP A 192 0.91 4.55 20.24
CA ASP A 192 1.54 3.32 19.79
C ASP A 192 0.85 2.06 20.34
N LEU A 193 1.42 0.89 20.06
CA LEU A 193 0.90 -0.40 20.51
C LEU A 193 0.93 -0.57 22.04
N LYS A 194 1.81 0.16 22.75
CA LYS A 194 1.97 0.13 24.21
C LYS A 194 1.11 1.17 24.93
N ASN A 195 0.29 1.92 24.19
CA ASN A 195 -0.48 3.06 24.68
C ASN A 195 0.38 4.24 25.15
N GLU A 196 1.54 4.43 24.52
CA GLU A 196 2.42 5.57 24.77
C GLU A 196 2.30 6.60 23.64
N GLU A 197 2.38 7.90 23.97
CA GLU A 197 2.48 8.96 22.96
C GLU A 197 3.84 8.85 22.26
N GLN A 198 3.81 8.76 20.94
CA GLN A 198 4.97 8.74 20.08
C GLN A 198 4.83 9.85 19.04
N ASN A 199 5.99 10.28 18.53
CA ASN A 199 6.06 11.19 17.39
C ASN A 199 6.72 10.48 16.21
N PHE A 200 6.25 10.74 14.99
CA PHE A 200 6.85 10.23 13.77
C PHE A 200 6.78 11.26 12.64
N SER A 201 7.90 11.48 11.95
CA SER A 201 7.93 12.29 10.74
C SER A 201 8.06 11.39 9.52
N PHE A 202 7.05 11.43 8.67
CA PHE A 202 7.07 10.74 7.39
C PHE A 202 8.00 11.44 6.40
N THR A 203 8.66 10.66 5.54
CA THR A 203 9.56 11.17 4.50
C THR A 203 8.87 11.21 3.15
N GLU A 204 9.46 11.90 2.18
CA GLU A 204 9.01 11.89 0.79
C GLU A 204 8.88 10.46 0.24
N HIS A 205 7.81 10.22 -0.53
CA HIS A 205 7.46 8.90 -1.09
C HIS A 205 7.15 7.81 -0.05
N SER A 206 6.73 8.19 1.16
CA SER A 206 6.11 7.26 2.09
C SER A 206 4.58 7.26 1.95
N SER A 207 3.96 6.21 2.46
CA SER A 207 2.50 6.00 2.38
C SER A 207 1.69 6.86 3.35
N GLY A 208 2.36 7.49 4.33
CA GLY A 208 1.69 8.16 5.44
C GLY A 208 1.12 7.21 6.50
N PRO A 209 0.36 7.74 7.47
CA PRO A 209 -0.24 6.96 8.55
C PRO A 209 -1.46 6.15 8.08
N TYR A 210 -2.05 5.36 8.97
CA TYR A 210 -3.29 4.64 8.67
C TYR A 210 -4.35 4.84 9.76
N GLY A 211 -5.60 4.51 9.41
CA GLY A 211 -6.70 4.48 10.36
C GLY A 211 -7.03 5.85 10.94
N ASP A 212 -7.12 5.93 12.26
CA ASP A 212 -7.49 7.17 12.96
C ASP A 212 -6.34 8.20 12.97
N ASP A 213 -5.10 7.76 12.72
CA ASP A 213 -3.94 8.64 12.64
C ASP A 213 -3.89 9.44 11.32
N VAL A 214 -4.75 9.10 10.34
CA VAL A 214 -4.93 9.89 9.10
C VAL A 214 -5.75 11.14 9.41
N ASN A 215 -5.31 12.30 8.91
CA ASN A 215 -5.98 13.57 9.18
C ASN A 215 -7.45 13.60 8.67
N GLY A 216 -8.28 14.37 9.37
CA GLY A 216 -9.69 14.57 9.03
C GLY A 216 -10.63 13.51 9.60
N GLU A 217 -11.93 13.72 9.38
CA GLU A 217 -12.99 12.83 9.84
C GLU A 217 -13.21 11.67 8.87
N TRP A 218 -13.75 10.56 9.39
CA TRP A 218 -14.23 9.45 8.56
C TRP A 218 -15.49 9.85 7.81
N LEU A 219 -15.38 10.11 6.51
CA LEU A 219 -16.49 10.53 5.65
C LEU A 219 -17.36 9.34 5.25
N ASN A 220 -18.68 9.49 5.30
CA ASN A 220 -19.57 8.50 4.70
C ASN A 220 -19.42 8.50 3.16
N ARG A 221 -20.00 7.49 2.49
CA ARG A 221 -19.92 7.33 1.03
C ARG A 221 -20.35 8.57 0.23
N THR A 222 -21.42 9.24 0.65
CA THR A 222 -21.96 10.41 -0.08
C THR A 222 -21.01 11.60 0.02
N ASP A 223 -20.49 11.88 1.22
CA ASP A 223 -19.59 13.01 1.42
C ASP A 223 -18.20 12.73 0.84
N PHE A 224 -17.71 11.50 0.96
CA PHE A 224 -16.47 11.11 0.29
C PHE A 224 -16.58 11.18 -1.24
N HIS A 225 -17.73 10.83 -1.83
CA HIS A 225 -17.95 11.00 -3.27
C HIS A 225 -17.84 12.47 -3.70
N LYS A 226 -18.44 13.41 -2.95
CA LYS A 226 -18.32 14.85 -3.23
C LYS A 226 -16.87 15.34 -3.13
N GLU A 227 -16.16 14.94 -2.06
CA GLU A 227 -14.74 15.27 -1.89
C GLU A 227 -13.90 14.72 -3.05
N PHE A 228 -14.12 13.47 -3.43
CA PHE A 228 -13.39 12.83 -4.53
C PHE A 228 -13.65 13.53 -5.87
N LEU A 229 -14.90 13.93 -6.17
CA LEU A 229 -15.19 14.77 -7.35
C LEU A 229 -14.45 16.12 -7.31
N GLY A 230 -14.33 16.71 -6.12
CA GLY A 230 -13.51 17.90 -5.89
C GLY A 230 -12.04 17.66 -6.23
N LEU A 231 -11.47 16.54 -5.80
CA LEU A 231 -10.09 16.13 -6.11
C LEU A 231 -9.90 15.87 -7.61
N MET A 232 -10.87 15.24 -8.27
CA MET A 232 -10.86 15.05 -9.73
C MET A 232 -10.87 16.37 -10.49
N SER A 233 -11.70 17.33 -10.06
CA SER A 233 -11.77 18.67 -10.70
C SER A 233 -10.44 19.43 -10.60
N LYS A 234 -9.68 19.19 -9.52
CA LYS A 234 -8.34 19.74 -9.28
C LYS A 234 -7.21 18.91 -9.92
N LYS A 235 -7.54 17.81 -10.60
CA LYS A 235 -6.57 16.84 -11.17
C LYS A 235 -5.63 16.22 -10.13
N LEU A 236 -6.13 16.03 -8.92
CA LEU A 236 -5.42 15.34 -7.83
C LEU A 236 -5.81 13.86 -7.75
N ALA A 237 -6.94 13.46 -8.36
CA ALA A 237 -7.41 12.08 -8.41
C ALA A 237 -8.02 11.73 -9.79
N PRO A 238 -7.97 10.45 -10.22
CA PRO A 238 -7.07 9.41 -9.72
C PRO A 238 -5.59 9.83 -9.94
N GLY A 239 -4.67 9.24 -9.19
CA GLY A 239 -3.26 9.60 -9.19
C GLY A 239 -2.56 9.16 -7.91
N TRP A 240 -1.59 9.95 -7.46
CA TRP A 240 -0.84 9.70 -6.22
C TRP A 240 -1.66 10.08 -4.99
N ILE A 241 -2.72 9.29 -4.75
CA ILE A 241 -3.68 9.45 -3.67
C ILE A 241 -4.06 8.06 -3.15
N ASP A 242 -3.92 7.88 -1.84
CA ASP A 242 -4.40 6.69 -1.15
C ASP A 242 -5.84 6.91 -0.67
N ILE A 243 -6.72 5.98 -0.99
CA ILE A 243 -8.05 5.93 -0.39
C ILE A 243 -7.98 4.98 0.80
N HIS A 244 -8.35 5.47 1.98
CA HIS A 244 -8.43 4.70 3.21
C HIS A 244 -9.88 4.36 3.50
N SER A 245 -10.12 3.16 4.04
CA SER A 245 -11.40 2.77 4.57
C SER A 245 -11.26 1.90 5.81
N LYS A 246 -12.34 1.81 6.58
CA LYS A 246 -12.45 0.95 7.76
C LYS A 246 -13.64 0.02 7.64
N LEU A 247 -13.48 -1.19 8.15
CA LEU A 247 -14.55 -2.18 8.24
C LEU A 247 -15.59 -1.69 9.27
N LEU A 248 -16.87 -1.85 8.95
CA LEU A 248 -17.93 -1.68 9.93
C LEU A 248 -17.79 -2.73 11.05
N ASP A 249 -17.81 -2.26 12.30
CA ASP A 249 -17.87 -3.13 13.48
C ASP A 249 -19.25 -3.82 13.60
#